data_AF-A0A2K3L7X8-F1
#
_entry.id   AF-A0A2K3L7X8-F1
#
_cell.length_a   1.000
_cell.length_b   1.000
_cell.length_c   1.000
_cell.angle_alpha   90.00
_cell.angle_beta   90.00
_cell.angle_gamma   90.00
#
_symmetry.space_group_name_H-M   'P 1'
#
loop_
_entity.id
_entity.type
_entity.pdbx_description
1 polymer ?
#
loop_
_entity_poly.entity_id
_entity_poly.type
_entity_poly.pdbx_seq_one_letter_code
_entity_poly.pdbx_strand_id
1 'polypeptide(L)'
;MQRYYFRSASVMIVRIWSSWLVKQTSEPFDYAPAGVDKLHLDAPDTKLMEYIPNFDVVVLSSGHWFAKQSVYILNNEIVGGQLWWPDKSKQMKVNNIQAYGISVETILTALAAHPTYKGLTIVRSYSPDHYEGGAWNTGGSCTGKVKPITLGKLVENEYTNTMHGQQVTGFNRAMEKATNQSKLKLMDITKVFQYRHDGHPGPYRSPDPNKITKRGPDGRPPPQDCLHWCMPGPVDTWNELVLEIIKREYEGGIFNWIKCNTDGASIGVPALAACGGIFRNSSSDHLGSFAFNIGDRNAFLAELTGAMLAIEIAASKNWVNLWLESESRLVFAFSKSSMVPWRIRNRWMNALLLTKSMRFMATDIYREENHCVDKLANIGLTVQTFTWWDDVHRALSMDFARNKIGLPCFRFVNF
;
A
#
# COMPACT_ATOMS: atom_id res chain seq x y z
N MET A 1 1.69 0.94 -26.01
CA MET A 1 2.01 1.88 -24.90
C MET A 1 0.98 2.99 -24.92
N GLN A 2 0.37 3.33 -23.78
CA GLN A 2 -0.59 4.43 -23.66
C GLN A 2 0.05 5.55 -22.84
N ARG A 3 -0.20 6.82 -23.19
CA ARG A 3 0.38 8.00 -22.53
C ARG A 3 -0.72 9.00 -22.21
N TYR A 4 -0.74 9.49 -20.98
CA TYR A 4 -1.68 10.50 -20.50
C TYR A 4 -0.87 11.67 -19.94
N TYR A 5 -1.09 12.88 -20.48
CA TYR A 5 -0.35 14.08 -20.07
C TYR A 5 -1.28 15.10 -19.41
N PHE A 6 -1.00 15.42 -18.15
CA PHE A 6 -1.75 16.34 -17.32
C PHE A 6 -1.02 17.69 -17.28
N ARG A 7 -1.38 18.59 -18.19
CA ARG A 7 -0.71 19.89 -18.40
C ARG A 7 -0.64 20.76 -17.15
N SER A 8 -1.71 20.80 -16.37
CA SER A 8 -1.80 21.66 -15.17
C SER A 8 -0.78 21.31 -14.08
N ALA A 9 -0.36 20.04 -14.02
CA ALA A 9 0.59 19.54 -13.03
C ALA A 9 1.94 19.14 -13.66
N SER A 10 2.09 19.26 -14.98
CA SER A 10 3.24 18.74 -15.73
C SER A 10 3.54 17.25 -15.47
N VAL A 11 2.48 16.45 -15.26
CA VAL A 11 2.61 15.01 -14.97
C VAL A 11 2.32 14.17 -16.22
N MET A 12 3.15 13.17 -16.48
CA MET A 12 2.90 12.14 -17.50
C MET A 12 2.72 10.77 -16.86
N ILE A 13 1.61 10.10 -17.18
CA ILE A 13 1.36 8.71 -16.80
C ILE A 13 1.49 7.84 -18.04
N VAL A 14 2.34 6.83 -17.99
CA VAL A 14 2.58 5.91 -19.11
C VAL A 14 2.25 4.49 -18.69
N ARG A 15 1.43 3.80 -19.51
CA ARG A 15 1.17 2.37 -19.36
C ARG A 15 2.01 1.59 -20.36
N ILE A 16 2.93 0.80 -19.82
CA ILE A 16 3.76 -0.17 -20.55
C ILE A 16 3.23 -1.57 -20.25
N TRP A 17 3.14 -2.42 -21.28
CA TRP A 17 2.67 -3.78 -21.13
C TRP A 17 3.86 -4.72 -21.01
N SER A 18 4.05 -5.29 -19.83
CA SER A 18 5.04 -6.33 -19.54
C SER A 18 4.40 -7.36 -18.61
N SER A 19 3.71 -8.34 -19.20
CA SER A 19 2.86 -9.27 -18.45
C SER A 19 3.62 -10.13 -17.45
N TRP A 20 4.85 -10.53 -17.80
CA TRP A 20 5.70 -11.42 -17.00
C TRP A 20 6.93 -10.74 -16.38
N LEU A 21 7.15 -9.44 -16.65
CA LEU A 21 8.29 -8.63 -16.18
C LEU A 21 9.68 -9.05 -16.64
N VAL A 22 9.80 -10.21 -17.28
CA VAL A 22 11.03 -10.76 -17.86
C VAL A 22 10.96 -10.80 -19.38
N LYS A 23 12.11 -11.01 -20.03
CA LYS A 23 12.22 -11.14 -21.48
C LYS A 23 11.35 -12.29 -21.98
N GLN A 24 10.50 -11.97 -22.96
CA GLN A 24 9.59 -12.89 -23.62
C GLN A 24 9.98 -13.08 -25.09
N THR A 25 9.97 -14.32 -25.57
CA THR A 25 10.14 -14.64 -27.00
C THR A 25 9.13 -15.69 -27.47
N SER A 26 8.65 -15.58 -28.72
CA SER A 26 7.75 -16.56 -29.36
C SER A 26 8.46 -17.57 -30.26
N GLU A 27 9.70 -17.26 -30.68
CA GLU A 27 10.55 -18.09 -31.54
C GLU A 27 10.84 -19.47 -30.92
N PRO A 28 11.18 -20.49 -31.73
CA PRO A 28 11.58 -21.79 -31.19
C PRO A 28 12.84 -21.67 -30.34
N PHE A 29 12.93 -22.49 -29.29
CA PHE A 29 14.10 -22.57 -28.41
C PHE A 29 14.29 -24.01 -27.97
N ASP A 30 15.44 -24.61 -28.29
CA ASP A 30 15.70 -26.03 -28.02
C ASP A 30 14.52 -26.90 -28.52
N TYR A 31 13.97 -27.80 -27.70
CA TYR A 31 12.81 -28.62 -28.03
C TYR A 31 11.45 -27.90 -27.87
N ALA A 32 11.43 -26.60 -27.54
CA ALA A 32 10.21 -25.81 -27.48
C ALA A 32 9.85 -25.21 -28.86
N PRO A 33 8.66 -25.53 -29.41
CA PRO A 33 8.25 -25.08 -30.75
C PRO A 33 7.88 -23.59 -30.76
N ALA A 34 7.84 -22.98 -31.94
CA ALA A 34 7.30 -21.63 -32.12
C ALA A 34 5.84 -21.52 -31.64
N GLY A 35 5.40 -20.32 -31.23
CA GLY A 35 4.00 -20.03 -30.87
C GLY A 35 3.62 -20.26 -29.40
N VAL A 36 4.49 -20.90 -28.61
CA VAL A 36 4.41 -20.90 -27.13
C VAL A 36 5.31 -19.80 -26.59
N ASP A 37 4.86 -19.05 -25.59
CA ASP A 37 5.68 -18.00 -24.96
C ASP A 37 6.85 -18.61 -24.18
N LYS A 38 8.07 -18.12 -24.41
CA LYS A 38 9.26 -18.47 -23.61
C LYS A 38 9.64 -17.28 -22.75
N LEU A 39 9.77 -17.52 -21.46
CA LEU A 39 10.17 -16.54 -20.46
C LEU A 39 11.61 -16.82 -20.05
N HIS A 40 12.51 -15.89 -20.34
CA HIS A 40 13.90 -15.95 -19.91
C HIS A 40 13.98 -15.35 -18.50
N LEU A 41 13.90 -16.21 -17.48
CA LEU A 41 13.71 -15.81 -16.09
C LEU A 41 14.89 -15.02 -15.50
N ASP A 42 16.07 -15.14 -16.11
CA ASP A 42 17.31 -14.45 -15.76
C ASP A 42 17.50 -13.10 -16.48
N ALA A 43 16.57 -12.71 -17.36
CA ALA A 43 16.64 -11.46 -18.12
C ALA A 43 15.38 -10.60 -17.90
N PRO A 44 15.51 -9.32 -17.50
CA PRO A 44 14.36 -8.42 -17.39
C PRO A 44 13.74 -8.13 -18.76
N ASP A 45 12.48 -7.69 -18.79
CA ASP A 45 11.82 -7.28 -20.03
C ASP A 45 12.59 -6.12 -20.69
N THR A 46 13.18 -6.39 -21.85
CA THR A 46 14.05 -5.43 -22.54
C THR A 46 13.30 -4.16 -22.95
N LYS A 47 12.04 -4.28 -23.39
CA LYS A 47 11.24 -3.13 -23.81
C LYS A 47 10.90 -2.25 -22.61
N LEU A 48 10.61 -2.85 -21.46
CA LEU A 48 10.41 -2.07 -20.23
C LEU A 48 11.70 -1.34 -19.85
N MET A 49 12.83 -2.05 -19.79
CA MET A 49 14.12 -1.51 -19.37
C MET A 49 14.60 -0.34 -20.23
N GLU A 50 14.32 -0.32 -21.53
CA GLU A 50 14.64 0.79 -22.43
C GLU A 50 14.04 2.15 -21.99
N TYR A 51 12.86 2.15 -21.36
CA TYR A 51 12.18 3.39 -20.97
C TYR A 51 12.46 3.83 -19.54
N ILE A 52 12.98 2.95 -18.69
CA ILE A 52 13.15 3.18 -17.24
C ILE A 52 13.86 4.49 -16.89
N PRO A 53 14.94 4.91 -17.59
CA PRO A 53 15.62 6.18 -17.28
C PRO A 53 14.75 7.43 -17.39
N ASN A 54 13.59 7.34 -18.06
CA ASN A 54 12.69 8.47 -18.30
C ASN A 54 11.59 8.60 -17.23
N PHE A 55 11.58 7.76 -16.19
CA PHE A 55 10.54 7.76 -15.17
C PHE A 55 11.09 8.13 -13.79
N ASP A 56 10.36 8.99 -13.08
CA ASP A 56 10.63 9.29 -11.66
C ASP A 56 10.06 8.19 -10.74
N VAL A 57 8.91 7.62 -11.14
CA VAL A 57 8.20 6.57 -10.39
C VAL A 57 7.78 5.45 -11.34
N VAL A 58 8.05 4.21 -10.95
CA VAL A 58 7.68 2.99 -11.69
C VAL A 58 6.77 2.13 -10.81
N VAL A 59 5.56 1.85 -11.25
CA VAL A 59 4.63 0.94 -10.56
C VAL A 59 4.55 -0.39 -11.31
N LEU A 60 5.08 -1.46 -10.72
CA LEU A 60 5.06 -2.80 -11.27
C LEU A 60 3.86 -3.59 -10.75
N SER A 61 3.22 -4.35 -11.64
CA SER A 61 2.22 -5.35 -11.27
C SER A 61 2.25 -6.52 -12.25
N SER A 62 2.20 -7.74 -11.73
CA SER A 62 2.19 -8.99 -12.51
C SER A 62 1.60 -10.13 -11.67
N GLY A 63 1.56 -11.35 -12.21
CA GLY A 63 1.12 -12.56 -11.51
C GLY A 63 0.20 -13.44 -12.36
N HIS A 64 -0.99 -12.96 -12.71
CA HIS A 64 -2.02 -13.78 -13.36
C HIS A 64 -1.61 -14.39 -14.72
N TRP A 65 -0.66 -13.78 -15.43
CA TRP A 65 -0.15 -14.30 -16.69
C TRP A 65 0.71 -15.56 -16.52
N PHE A 66 1.22 -15.85 -15.32
CA PHE A 66 1.90 -17.12 -15.00
C PHE A 66 0.94 -18.32 -14.98
N ALA A 67 -0.37 -18.12 -15.12
CA ALA A 67 -1.32 -19.20 -15.37
C ALA A 67 -1.47 -19.56 -16.86
N LYS A 68 -0.98 -18.72 -17.78
CA LYS A 68 -1.04 -18.94 -19.24
C LYS A 68 0.02 -19.95 -19.68
N GLN A 69 -0.18 -20.51 -20.87
CA GLN A 69 0.76 -21.45 -21.45
C GLN A 69 2.11 -20.76 -21.69
N SER A 70 3.18 -21.28 -21.09
CA SER A 70 4.52 -20.69 -21.20
C SER A 70 5.63 -21.70 -20.87
N VAL A 71 6.82 -21.45 -21.39
CA VAL A 71 8.06 -22.18 -21.10
C VAL A 71 8.99 -21.30 -20.27
N TYR A 72 9.69 -21.89 -19.31
CA TYR A 72 10.64 -21.19 -18.45
C TYR A 72 12.07 -21.56 -18.82
N ILE A 73 12.85 -20.54 -19.15
CA ILE A 73 14.26 -20.64 -19.51
C ILE A 73 15.08 -19.96 -18.41
N LEU A 74 16.14 -20.62 -17.96
CA LEU A 74 17.11 -20.06 -17.02
C LEU A 74 18.49 -20.57 -17.41
N ASN A 75 19.49 -19.68 -17.49
CA ASN A 75 20.85 -20.01 -17.92
C ASN A 75 20.89 -20.75 -19.26
N ASN A 76 20.05 -20.30 -20.21
CA ASN A 76 19.91 -20.91 -21.54
C ASN A 76 19.47 -22.39 -21.55
N GLU A 77 18.81 -22.86 -20.48
CA GLU A 77 18.19 -24.18 -20.38
C GLU A 77 16.68 -24.09 -20.12
N ILE A 78 15.89 -25.01 -20.69
CA ILE A 78 14.49 -25.17 -20.31
C ILE A 78 14.41 -25.82 -18.92
N VAL A 79 13.92 -25.07 -17.93
CA VAL A 79 13.82 -25.50 -16.53
C VAL A 79 12.39 -25.79 -16.08
N GLY A 80 11.39 -25.40 -16.87
CA GLY A 80 9.99 -25.61 -16.52
C GLY A 80 9.00 -25.05 -17.53
N GLY A 81 7.73 -25.05 -17.13
CA GLY A 81 6.66 -24.45 -17.91
C GLY A 81 5.30 -24.53 -17.22
N GLN A 82 4.32 -23.85 -17.81
CA GLN A 82 2.91 -23.86 -17.39
C GLN A 82 2.06 -24.27 -18.58
N LEU A 83 1.17 -25.25 -18.39
CA LEU A 83 0.38 -25.86 -19.47
C LEU A 83 1.23 -26.33 -20.68
N TRP A 84 2.53 -26.51 -20.45
CA TRP A 84 3.53 -26.89 -21.42
C TRP A 84 4.66 -27.61 -20.68
N TRP A 85 4.66 -28.94 -20.76
CA TRP A 85 5.74 -29.82 -20.29
C TRP A 85 5.59 -31.16 -21.02
N PRO A 86 6.07 -31.25 -22.28
CA PRO A 86 5.74 -32.37 -23.15
C PRO A 86 6.38 -33.68 -22.67
N ASP A 87 7.60 -33.62 -22.13
CA ASP A 87 8.30 -34.78 -21.59
C ASP A 87 8.11 -34.89 -20.08
N LYS A 88 7.08 -35.65 -19.68
CA LYS A 88 6.77 -35.90 -18.27
C LYS A 88 7.77 -36.85 -17.58
N SER A 89 8.68 -37.47 -18.32
CA SER A 89 9.74 -38.29 -17.71
C SER A 89 10.84 -37.42 -17.08
N LYS A 90 10.99 -36.17 -17.55
CA LYS A 90 11.91 -35.19 -16.99
C LYS A 90 11.26 -34.46 -15.81
N GLN A 91 12.01 -34.34 -14.72
CA GLN A 91 11.60 -33.54 -13.58
C GLN A 91 11.56 -32.05 -13.95
N MET A 92 10.43 -31.41 -13.69
CA MET A 92 10.29 -29.96 -13.78
C MET A 92 11.04 -29.31 -12.60
N LYS A 93 12.02 -28.44 -12.89
CA LYS A 93 12.82 -27.75 -11.86
C LYS A 93 12.10 -26.50 -11.34
N VAL A 94 11.37 -25.81 -12.21
CA VAL A 94 10.68 -24.54 -11.91
C VAL A 94 9.23 -24.61 -12.33
N ASN A 95 8.30 -24.50 -11.38
CA ASN A 95 6.87 -24.35 -11.67
C ASN A 95 6.49 -22.87 -11.87
N ASN A 96 5.21 -22.61 -12.20
CA ASN A 96 4.73 -21.27 -12.48
C ASN A 96 4.79 -20.30 -11.30
N ILE A 97 4.58 -20.77 -10.07
CA ILE A 97 4.64 -19.95 -8.86
C ILE A 97 6.10 -19.55 -8.57
N GLN A 98 7.04 -20.48 -8.73
CA GLN A 98 8.47 -20.21 -8.61
C GLN A 98 8.96 -19.26 -9.72
N ALA A 99 8.52 -19.48 -10.96
CA ALA A 99 8.83 -18.61 -12.09
C ALA A 99 8.37 -17.16 -11.83
N TYR A 100 7.19 -16.98 -11.22
CA TYR A 100 6.71 -15.67 -10.82
C TYR A 100 7.63 -15.01 -9.78
N GLY A 101 8.01 -15.72 -8.72
CA GLY A 101 8.95 -15.22 -7.71
C GLY A 101 10.30 -14.80 -8.32
N ILE A 102 10.86 -15.64 -9.20
CA ILE A 102 12.12 -15.35 -9.92
C ILE A 102 11.95 -14.11 -10.81
N SER A 103 10.84 -13.99 -11.55
CA SER A 103 10.61 -12.83 -12.42
C SER A 103 10.58 -11.50 -11.67
N VAL A 104 9.99 -11.50 -10.46
CA VAL A 104 9.92 -10.34 -9.57
C VAL A 104 11.32 -9.99 -9.06
N GLU A 105 12.09 -10.98 -8.62
CA GLU A 105 13.47 -10.79 -8.19
C GLU A 105 14.33 -10.20 -9.32
N THR A 106 14.24 -10.77 -10.53
CA THR A 106 15.00 -10.36 -11.71
C THR A 106 14.73 -8.91 -12.10
N ILE A 107 13.47 -8.51 -12.28
CA ILE A 107 13.16 -7.14 -12.68
C ILE A 107 13.51 -6.12 -11.61
N LEU A 108 13.25 -6.42 -10.32
CA LEU A 108 13.55 -5.49 -9.24
C LEU A 108 15.05 -5.33 -9.04
N THR A 109 15.83 -6.42 -9.14
CA THR A 109 17.30 -6.35 -9.10
C THR A 109 17.83 -5.51 -10.27
N ALA A 110 17.28 -5.70 -11.48
CA ALA A 110 17.68 -4.93 -12.65
C ALA A 110 17.37 -3.43 -12.50
N LEU A 111 16.22 -3.07 -11.93
CA LEU A 111 15.86 -1.67 -11.64
C LEU A 111 16.75 -1.09 -10.53
N ALA A 112 17.02 -1.87 -9.48
CA ALA A 112 17.83 -1.47 -8.34
C ALA A 112 19.30 -1.19 -8.70
N ALA A 113 19.82 -1.94 -9.68
CA ALA A 113 21.17 -1.83 -10.21
C ALA A 113 21.27 -0.97 -11.48
N HIS A 114 20.17 -0.38 -11.94
CA HIS A 114 20.16 0.35 -13.20
C HIS A 114 21.03 1.62 -13.10
N PRO A 115 22.02 1.83 -13.99
CA PRO A 115 23.07 2.84 -13.79
C PRO A 115 22.58 4.29 -13.76
N THR A 116 21.47 4.58 -14.43
CA THR A 116 20.94 5.94 -14.58
C THR A 116 19.60 6.17 -13.88
N TYR A 117 18.96 5.12 -13.36
CA TYR A 117 17.64 5.26 -12.74
C TYR A 117 17.78 5.36 -11.23
N LYS A 118 17.29 6.48 -10.68
CA LYS A 118 17.33 6.79 -9.24
C LYS A 118 15.93 7.00 -8.66
N GLY A 119 14.92 6.63 -9.44
CA GLY A 119 13.52 6.83 -9.10
C GLY A 119 13.01 5.88 -8.03
N LEU A 120 11.71 5.98 -7.79
CA LEU A 120 10.95 5.14 -6.88
C LEU A 120 10.27 4.00 -7.64
N THR A 121 10.66 2.76 -7.37
CA THR A 121 9.97 1.58 -7.85
C THR A 121 9.01 1.05 -6.78
N ILE A 122 7.73 1.01 -7.11
CA ILE A 122 6.66 0.44 -6.29
C ILE A 122 6.24 -0.88 -6.92
N VAL A 123 6.36 -1.99 -6.21
CA VAL A 123 5.75 -3.27 -6.63
C VAL A 123 4.41 -3.44 -5.93
N ARG A 124 3.33 -3.47 -6.70
CA ARG A 124 2.01 -3.86 -6.18
C ARG A 124 2.00 -5.36 -5.96
N SER A 125 1.59 -5.78 -4.77
CA SER A 125 1.44 -7.20 -4.49
C SER A 125 0.37 -7.88 -5.36
N TYR A 126 0.33 -9.21 -5.30
CA TYR A 126 -0.56 -10.04 -6.09
C TYR A 126 -2.03 -9.64 -5.85
N SER A 127 -2.76 -9.39 -6.94
CA SER A 127 -4.19 -9.07 -6.88
C SER A 127 -4.98 -10.35 -6.68
N PRO A 128 -5.84 -10.47 -5.65
CA PRO A 128 -6.70 -11.64 -5.51
C PRO A 128 -7.79 -11.67 -6.58
N ASP A 129 -8.15 -12.87 -7.02
CA ASP A 129 -9.39 -13.15 -7.75
C ASP A 129 -10.41 -13.85 -6.82
N HIS A 130 -11.69 -13.77 -7.14
CA HIS A 130 -12.79 -14.30 -6.31
C HIS A 130 -13.75 -15.19 -7.09
N TYR A 131 -13.21 -16.15 -7.85
CA TYR A 131 -14.06 -17.18 -8.47
C TYR A 131 -14.56 -18.18 -7.42
N GLU A 132 -15.87 -18.31 -7.27
CA GLU A 132 -16.53 -19.35 -6.47
C GLU A 132 -17.22 -20.38 -7.37
N GLY A 133 -17.29 -21.65 -6.94
CA GLY A 133 -17.97 -22.72 -7.67
C GLY A 133 -17.27 -23.19 -8.95
N GLY A 134 -16.03 -22.75 -9.20
CA GLY A 134 -15.21 -23.09 -10.36
C GLY A 134 -14.09 -22.07 -10.56
N ALA A 135 -13.24 -22.29 -11.56
CA ALA A 135 -12.21 -21.33 -11.98
C ALA A 135 -12.72 -20.45 -13.14
N TRP A 136 -11.90 -19.48 -13.55
CA TRP A 136 -12.21 -18.57 -14.66
C TRP A 136 -12.60 -19.28 -15.97
N ASN A 137 -12.10 -20.49 -16.21
CA ASN A 137 -12.37 -21.30 -17.40
C ASN A 137 -13.27 -22.52 -17.15
N THR A 138 -13.71 -22.77 -15.92
CA THR A 138 -14.55 -23.92 -15.57
C THR A 138 -15.89 -23.55 -14.94
N GLY A 139 -16.32 -22.29 -15.10
CA GLY A 139 -17.65 -21.83 -14.70
C GLY A 139 -17.71 -21.12 -13.33
N GLY A 140 -16.57 -20.68 -12.80
CA GLY A 140 -16.54 -19.89 -11.56
C GLY A 140 -17.28 -18.56 -11.67
N SER A 141 -17.76 -18.06 -10.53
CA SER A 141 -18.54 -16.82 -10.45
C SER A 141 -18.31 -16.05 -9.15
N CYS A 142 -18.50 -14.74 -9.22
CA CYS A 142 -18.56 -13.80 -8.10
C CYS A 142 -19.92 -13.08 -8.06
N THR A 143 -20.92 -13.61 -8.78
CA THR A 143 -22.26 -13.02 -8.81
C THR A 143 -22.91 -13.08 -7.42
N GLY A 144 -23.60 -12.00 -7.05
CA GLY A 144 -24.32 -11.91 -5.76
C GLY A 144 -23.46 -11.41 -4.60
N LYS A 145 -22.17 -11.14 -4.82
CA LYS A 145 -21.32 -10.44 -3.84
C LYS A 145 -21.54 -8.94 -4.01
N VAL A 146 -22.16 -8.32 -3.02
CA VAL A 146 -22.56 -6.89 -3.07
C VAL A 146 -22.02 -6.06 -1.91
N LYS A 147 -21.26 -6.70 -1.01
CA LYS A 147 -20.62 -6.08 0.14
C LYS A 147 -19.31 -6.79 0.43
N PRO A 148 -18.32 -6.12 1.05
CA PRO A 148 -17.10 -6.77 1.48
C PRO A 148 -17.38 -7.94 2.42
N ILE A 149 -16.46 -8.90 2.46
CA ILE A 149 -16.48 -10.01 3.42
C ILE A 149 -16.38 -9.41 4.83
N THR A 150 -17.20 -9.91 5.76
CA THR A 150 -17.14 -9.50 7.16
C THR A 150 -15.82 -9.96 7.80
N LEU A 151 -15.25 -9.13 8.68
CA LEU A 151 -14.05 -9.48 9.42
C LEU A 151 -14.21 -10.83 10.16
N GLY A 152 -13.22 -11.72 10.03
CA GLY A 152 -13.26 -13.06 10.62
C GLY A 152 -14.07 -14.09 9.81
N LYS A 153 -14.66 -13.71 8.66
CA LYS A 153 -15.35 -14.63 7.74
C LYS A 153 -14.58 -14.90 6.44
N LEU A 154 -13.37 -14.35 6.31
CA LEU A 154 -12.52 -14.59 5.14
C LEU A 154 -12.09 -16.06 5.10
N VAL A 155 -12.39 -16.73 3.99
CA VAL A 155 -11.76 -18.00 3.62
C VAL A 155 -10.59 -17.66 2.71
N GLU A 156 -9.38 -17.90 3.18
CA GLU A 156 -8.17 -17.54 2.43
C GLU A 156 -8.00 -18.43 1.20
N ASN A 157 -7.50 -17.82 0.12
CA ASN A 157 -7.18 -18.54 -1.12
C ASN A 157 -5.71 -18.98 -1.08
N GLU A 158 -5.46 -20.28 -0.96
CA GLU A 158 -4.11 -20.85 -0.86
C GLU A 158 -3.22 -20.46 -2.04
N TYR A 159 -3.74 -20.48 -3.26
CA TYR A 159 -2.99 -20.08 -4.45
C TYR A 159 -2.60 -18.61 -4.41
N THR A 160 -3.54 -17.73 -4.05
CA THR A 160 -3.29 -16.28 -3.86
C THR A 160 -2.21 -16.05 -2.81
N ASN A 161 -2.31 -16.70 -1.65
CA ASN A 161 -1.34 -16.60 -0.56
C ASN A 161 0.05 -17.13 -1.00
N THR A 162 0.09 -18.21 -1.77
CA THR A 162 1.35 -18.79 -2.28
C THR A 162 2.02 -17.86 -3.29
N MET A 163 1.25 -17.30 -4.23
CA MET A 163 1.73 -16.31 -5.20
C MET A 163 2.25 -15.04 -4.51
N HIS A 164 1.51 -14.54 -3.52
CA HIS A 164 1.94 -13.42 -2.68
C HIS A 164 3.24 -13.73 -1.94
N GLY A 165 3.35 -14.90 -1.30
CA GLY A 165 4.55 -15.32 -0.58
C GLY A 165 5.80 -15.38 -1.48
N GLN A 166 5.67 -15.93 -2.69
CA GLN A 166 6.78 -15.93 -3.67
C GLN A 166 7.15 -14.52 -4.12
N GLN A 167 6.18 -13.64 -4.36
CA GLN A 167 6.46 -12.25 -4.72
C GLN A 167 7.19 -11.50 -3.60
N VAL A 168 6.75 -11.64 -2.34
CA VAL A 168 7.39 -10.99 -1.18
C VAL A 168 8.81 -11.52 -1.00
N THR A 169 9.02 -12.82 -1.21
CA THR A 169 10.36 -13.42 -1.18
C THR A 169 11.26 -12.85 -2.28
N GLY A 170 10.76 -12.76 -3.52
CA GLY A 170 11.49 -12.15 -4.64
C GLY A 170 11.81 -10.66 -4.39
N PHE A 171 10.87 -9.92 -3.82
CA PHE A 171 11.08 -8.53 -3.39
C PHE A 171 12.19 -8.42 -2.33
N ASN A 172 12.15 -9.23 -1.28
CA ASN A 172 13.14 -9.19 -0.21
C ASN A 172 14.55 -9.55 -0.72
N ARG A 173 14.68 -10.53 -1.61
CA ARG A 173 15.96 -10.88 -2.24
C ARG A 173 16.49 -9.75 -3.13
N ALA A 174 15.60 -9.06 -3.85
CA ALA A 174 16.00 -7.89 -4.62
C ALA A 174 16.45 -6.73 -3.73
N MET A 175 15.80 -6.53 -2.57
CA MET A 175 16.21 -5.55 -1.55
C MET A 175 17.61 -5.84 -0.99
N GLU A 176 17.96 -7.10 -0.75
CA GLU A 176 19.30 -7.50 -0.30
C GLU A 176 20.39 -7.19 -1.34
N LYS A 177 20.04 -7.20 -2.63
CA LYS A 177 20.93 -6.89 -3.76
C LYS A 177 20.89 -5.42 -4.18
N ALA A 178 19.97 -4.64 -3.64
CA ALA A 178 19.73 -3.28 -4.07
C ALA A 178 20.92 -2.38 -3.71
N THR A 179 21.28 -1.50 -4.64
CA THR A 179 22.23 -0.42 -4.36
C THR A 179 21.46 0.77 -3.77
N ASN A 180 22.11 1.61 -2.95
CA ASN A 180 21.47 2.79 -2.35
C ASN A 180 21.01 3.87 -3.37
N GLN A 181 21.07 3.60 -4.67
CA GLN A 181 20.79 4.59 -5.72
C GLN A 181 19.32 4.72 -6.09
N SER A 182 18.56 3.63 -6.11
CA SER A 182 17.11 3.64 -6.40
C SER A 182 16.32 3.01 -5.26
N LYS A 183 15.07 3.46 -5.12
CA LYS A 183 14.22 3.10 -3.98
C LYS A 183 13.25 2.00 -4.40
N LEU A 184 13.15 0.93 -3.63
CA LEU A 184 12.13 -0.11 -3.83
C LEU A 184 11.10 -0.06 -2.68
N LYS A 185 9.81 -0.16 -3.02
CA LYS A 185 8.71 -0.21 -2.06
C LYS A 185 7.72 -1.31 -2.45
N LEU A 186 7.25 -2.05 -1.45
CA LEU A 186 6.18 -3.03 -1.60
C LEU A 186 4.85 -2.38 -1.23
N MET A 187 3.93 -2.29 -2.19
CA MET A 187 2.54 -1.92 -1.95
C MET A 187 1.72 -3.19 -1.73
N ASP A 188 1.66 -3.64 -0.47
CA ASP A 188 1.01 -4.89 -0.09
C ASP A 188 -0.51 -4.75 0.04
N ILE A 189 -1.21 -5.15 -1.02
CA ILE A 189 -2.67 -5.10 -1.14
C ILE A 189 -3.34 -6.48 -0.89
N THR A 190 -2.59 -7.58 -1.00
CA THR A 190 -3.17 -8.91 -1.26
C THR A 190 -4.22 -9.30 -0.23
N LYS A 191 -3.87 -9.20 1.06
CA LYS A 191 -4.74 -9.62 2.16
C LYS A 191 -6.02 -8.80 2.27
N VAL A 192 -5.95 -7.50 2.03
CA VAL A 192 -7.10 -6.61 2.25
C VAL A 192 -8.09 -6.68 1.10
N PHE A 193 -7.57 -6.83 -0.11
CA PHE A 193 -8.44 -6.99 -1.28
C PHE A 193 -9.03 -8.40 -1.39
N GLN A 194 -8.55 -9.39 -0.62
CA GLN A 194 -9.27 -10.66 -0.42
C GLN A 194 -10.63 -10.47 0.27
N TYR A 195 -10.84 -9.37 0.98
CA TYR A 195 -12.17 -9.04 1.54
C TYR A 195 -13.09 -8.37 0.51
N ARG A 196 -12.58 -7.95 -0.64
CA ARG A 196 -13.30 -7.11 -1.60
C ARG A 196 -13.94 -7.91 -2.74
N HIS A 197 -14.50 -9.08 -2.45
CA HIS A 197 -15.18 -9.89 -3.47
C HIS A 197 -16.36 -9.19 -4.17
N ASP A 198 -16.85 -8.08 -3.59
CA ASP A 198 -17.87 -7.18 -4.13
C ASP A 198 -17.36 -6.26 -5.24
N GLY A 199 -16.05 -6.10 -5.37
CA GLY A 199 -15.44 -5.10 -6.23
C GLY A 199 -15.22 -5.54 -7.69
N HIS A 200 -15.62 -6.75 -8.06
CA HIS A 200 -15.42 -7.29 -9.40
C HIS A 200 -16.56 -6.92 -10.37
N PRO A 201 -16.27 -6.77 -11.67
CA PRO A 201 -17.30 -6.57 -12.69
C PRO A 201 -18.30 -7.72 -12.76
N GLY A 202 -17.87 -8.94 -12.41
CA GLY A 202 -18.69 -10.14 -12.52
C GLY A 202 -19.21 -10.29 -13.96
N PRO A 203 -20.52 -10.29 -14.19
CA PRO A 203 -21.06 -10.43 -15.53
C PRO A 203 -20.98 -9.14 -16.39
N TYR A 204 -20.64 -7.99 -15.81
CA TYR A 204 -20.67 -6.66 -16.45
C TYR A 204 -19.32 -6.27 -17.09
N ARG A 205 -18.73 -7.19 -17.86
CA ARG A 205 -17.39 -7.02 -18.47
C ARG A 205 -17.37 -6.27 -19.81
N SER A 206 -18.51 -5.74 -20.23
CA SER A 206 -18.66 -5.13 -21.56
C SER A 206 -18.15 -3.70 -21.56
N PRO A 207 -17.34 -3.29 -22.56
CA PRO A 207 -17.02 -1.88 -22.75
C PRO A 207 -18.22 -1.09 -23.33
N ASP A 208 -19.20 -1.77 -23.93
CA ASP A 208 -20.45 -1.15 -24.40
C ASP A 208 -21.39 -0.92 -23.20
N PRO A 209 -21.69 0.35 -22.84
CA PRO A 209 -22.54 0.69 -21.71
C PRO A 209 -24.02 0.32 -21.91
N ASN A 210 -24.44 0.09 -23.16
CA ASN A 210 -25.83 -0.25 -23.50
C ASN A 210 -26.04 -1.77 -23.60
N LYS A 211 -24.97 -2.57 -23.45
CA LYS A 211 -25.07 -4.02 -23.55
C LYS A 211 -25.88 -4.57 -22.38
N ILE A 212 -27.03 -5.16 -22.70
CA ILE A 212 -27.82 -5.90 -21.73
C ILE A 212 -27.13 -7.24 -21.45
N THR A 213 -26.64 -7.38 -20.23
CA THR A 213 -26.12 -8.65 -19.71
C THR A 213 -27.23 -9.68 -19.63
N LYS A 214 -27.16 -10.73 -20.46
CA LYS A 214 -28.11 -11.84 -20.49
C LYS A 214 -27.39 -13.18 -20.39
N ARG A 215 -28.13 -14.21 -19.97
CA ARG A 215 -27.70 -15.60 -20.06
C ARG A 215 -27.48 -16.00 -21.52
N GLY A 216 -26.62 -16.99 -21.75
CA GLY A 216 -26.44 -17.58 -23.06
C GLY A 216 -27.74 -18.23 -23.58
N PRO A 217 -27.84 -18.51 -24.90
CA PRO A 217 -28.98 -19.21 -25.47
C PRO A 217 -29.28 -20.58 -24.81
N ASP A 218 -28.28 -21.20 -24.20
CA ASP A 218 -28.34 -22.46 -23.46
C ASP A 218 -28.67 -22.29 -21.97
N GLY A 219 -29.04 -21.08 -21.53
CA GLY A 219 -29.38 -20.77 -20.14
C GLY A 219 -28.19 -20.58 -19.21
N ARG A 220 -26.94 -20.70 -19.69
CA ARG A 220 -25.75 -20.52 -18.85
C ARG A 220 -25.58 -19.06 -18.42
N PRO A 221 -25.03 -18.79 -17.21
CA PRO A 221 -24.66 -17.45 -16.81
C PRO A 221 -23.72 -16.81 -17.85
N PRO A 222 -23.80 -15.49 -18.07
CA PRO A 222 -22.81 -14.79 -18.87
C PRO A 222 -21.40 -15.02 -18.30
N PRO A 223 -20.35 -15.01 -19.15
CA PRO A 223 -18.97 -15.13 -18.69
C PRO A 223 -18.66 -14.12 -17.59
N GLN A 224 -18.03 -14.60 -16.52
CA GLN A 224 -17.75 -13.84 -15.31
C GLN A 224 -16.33 -13.31 -15.34
N ASP A 225 -16.16 -12.05 -14.94
CA ASP A 225 -14.87 -11.46 -14.65
C ASP A 225 -14.76 -11.22 -13.14
N CYS A 226 -14.09 -12.15 -12.47
CA CYS A 226 -13.80 -12.10 -11.03
C CYS A 226 -12.31 -11.88 -10.77
N LEU A 227 -11.59 -11.34 -11.77
CA LEU A 227 -10.16 -11.07 -11.74
C LEU A 227 -9.88 -9.57 -11.84
N HIS A 228 -10.54 -8.87 -12.77
CA HIS A 228 -10.45 -7.42 -12.89
C HIS A 228 -11.39 -6.74 -11.90
N TRP A 229 -11.25 -5.43 -11.76
CA TRP A 229 -11.93 -4.65 -10.74
C TRP A 229 -12.77 -3.53 -11.36
N CYS A 230 -13.92 -3.24 -10.77
CA CYS A 230 -14.77 -2.12 -11.15
C CYS A 230 -14.05 -0.77 -10.95
N MET A 231 -14.42 0.20 -11.77
CA MET A 231 -14.08 1.62 -11.63
C MET A 231 -15.36 2.46 -11.68
N PRO A 232 -15.63 3.35 -10.69
CA PRO A 232 -14.89 3.50 -9.44
C PRO A 232 -14.99 2.25 -8.55
N GLY A 233 -14.02 2.04 -7.65
CA GLY A 233 -13.94 0.85 -6.82
C GLY A 233 -12.58 0.59 -6.19
N PRO A 234 -12.23 -0.68 -5.91
CA PRO A 234 -10.96 -1.09 -5.30
C PRO A 234 -9.68 -0.47 -5.87
N VAL A 235 -9.64 -0.23 -7.18
CA VAL A 235 -8.47 0.36 -7.83
C VAL A 235 -8.24 1.82 -7.45
N ASP A 236 -9.28 2.54 -7.02
CA ASP A 236 -9.14 3.91 -6.52
C ASP A 236 -8.35 3.93 -5.22
N THR A 237 -8.64 2.99 -4.31
CA THR A 237 -7.84 2.79 -3.09
C THR A 237 -6.40 2.40 -3.42
N TRP A 238 -6.15 1.62 -4.49
CA TRP A 238 -4.76 1.35 -4.92
C TRP A 238 -4.05 2.62 -5.37
N ASN A 239 -4.74 3.51 -6.08
CA ASN A 239 -4.18 4.78 -6.50
C ASN A 239 -3.90 5.71 -5.31
N GLU A 240 -4.76 5.70 -4.29
CA GLU A 240 -4.52 6.41 -3.02
C GLU A 240 -3.25 5.87 -2.33
N LEU A 241 -3.05 4.55 -2.28
CA LEU A 241 -1.83 3.94 -1.74
C LEU A 241 -0.58 4.32 -2.53
N VAL A 242 -0.66 4.34 -3.87
CA VAL A 242 0.46 4.79 -4.72
C VAL A 242 0.81 6.25 -4.41
N LEU A 243 -0.19 7.13 -4.39
CA LEU A 243 0.00 8.53 -4.11
C LEU A 243 0.64 8.74 -2.73
N GLU A 244 0.20 7.99 -1.73
CA GLU A 244 0.77 8.07 -0.40
C GLU A 244 2.22 7.60 -0.35
N ILE A 245 2.53 6.46 -0.98
CA ILE A 245 3.91 5.97 -1.04
C ILE A 245 4.82 7.02 -1.70
N ILE A 246 4.35 7.69 -2.77
CA ILE A 246 5.07 8.79 -3.41
C ILE A 246 5.25 9.95 -2.42
N LYS A 247 4.20 10.42 -1.76
CA LYS A 247 4.29 11.50 -0.76
C LYS A 247 5.29 11.17 0.33
N ARG A 248 5.26 9.97 0.92
CA ARG A 248 6.23 9.58 1.97
C ARG A 248 7.66 9.59 1.47
N GLU A 249 7.90 9.17 0.24
CA GLU A 249 9.24 9.06 -0.31
C GLU A 249 9.85 10.39 -0.76
N TYR A 250 9.01 11.35 -1.16
CA TYR A 250 9.46 12.66 -1.63
C TYR A 250 9.22 13.79 -0.61
N GLU A 251 8.32 13.61 0.36
CA GLU A 251 7.92 14.62 1.37
C GLU A 251 8.11 14.12 2.82
N GLY A 252 8.12 12.81 3.07
CA GLY A 252 8.01 12.22 4.42
C GLY A 252 9.20 12.40 5.36
N GLY A 253 10.33 12.90 4.88
CA GLY A 253 11.53 13.15 5.67
C GLY A 253 12.17 14.50 5.32
N ILE A 254 11.67 15.59 5.91
CA ILE A 254 12.34 16.88 5.79
C ILE A 254 13.54 16.86 6.74
N PHE A 255 14.75 16.91 6.18
CA PHE A 255 15.99 16.88 6.96
C PHE A 255 15.97 17.93 8.08
N ASN A 256 16.37 17.52 9.29
CA ASN A 256 16.33 18.32 10.53
C ASN A 256 14.92 18.71 11.04
N TRP A 257 13.83 18.15 10.51
CA TRP A 257 12.50 18.32 11.10
C TRP A 257 12.16 17.16 12.03
N ILE A 258 11.41 17.50 13.07
CA ILE A 258 10.79 16.53 13.97
C ILE A 258 9.32 16.49 13.63
N LYS A 259 8.86 15.31 13.23
CA LYS A 259 7.47 15.04 12.92
C LYS A 259 6.76 14.57 14.18
N CYS A 260 5.59 15.15 14.49
CA CYS A 260 4.71 14.69 15.55
C CYS A 260 3.36 14.32 14.97
N ASN A 261 2.98 13.05 15.06
CA ASN A 261 1.63 12.61 14.77
C ASN A 261 0.81 12.67 16.06
N THR A 262 -0.39 13.21 16.00
CA THR A 262 -1.30 13.37 17.16
C THR A 262 -2.69 12.82 16.85
N ASP A 263 -3.38 12.35 17.89
CA ASP A 263 -4.76 11.86 17.77
C ASP A 263 -5.53 11.94 19.09
N GLY A 264 -6.86 11.97 19.00
CA GLY A 264 -7.79 11.95 20.12
C GLY A 264 -8.62 10.66 20.17
N ALA A 265 -8.76 10.07 21.36
CA ALA A 265 -9.64 8.95 21.62
C ALA A 265 -10.74 9.33 22.60
N SER A 266 -11.95 8.80 22.39
CA SER A 266 -13.05 8.91 23.35
C SER A 266 -13.94 7.68 23.32
N ILE A 267 -14.31 7.17 24.50
CA ILE A 267 -15.18 6.00 24.66
C ILE A 267 -16.52 6.36 25.31
N GLY A 268 -17.56 5.60 24.96
CA GLY A 268 -18.87 5.67 25.58
C GLY A 268 -18.99 4.74 26.79
N VAL A 269 -19.17 5.34 27.97
CA VAL A 269 -19.47 4.77 29.31
C VAL A 269 -18.38 3.86 29.92
N PRO A 270 -17.67 4.32 31.00
CA PRO A 270 -17.65 5.70 31.47
C PRO A 270 -17.05 6.61 30.40
N ALA A 271 -17.55 7.84 30.30
CA ALA A 271 -17.14 8.77 29.25
C ALA A 271 -15.77 9.36 29.58
N LEU A 272 -14.73 8.77 29.00
CA LEU A 272 -13.35 9.26 29.06
C LEU A 272 -12.93 9.72 27.67
N ALA A 273 -12.09 10.75 27.64
CA ALA A 273 -11.33 11.09 26.46
C ALA A 273 -9.85 11.22 26.82
N ALA A 274 -9.01 10.92 25.84
CA ALA A 274 -7.57 10.99 25.97
C ALA A 274 -6.95 11.39 24.64
N CYS A 275 -5.73 11.90 24.68
CA CYS A 275 -4.97 12.22 23.49
C CYS A 275 -3.61 11.51 23.53
N GLY A 276 -3.04 11.31 22.35
CA GLY A 276 -1.71 10.73 22.18
C GLY A 276 -0.89 11.52 21.17
N GLY A 277 0.44 11.38 21.26
CA GLY A 277 1.35 11.90 20.27
C GLY A 277 2.64 11.10 20.17
N ILE A 278 3.17 10.98 18.95
CA ILE A 278 4.42 10.26 18.66
C ILE A 278 5.35 11.17 17.89
N PHE A 279 6.55 11.41 18.42
CA PHE A 279 7.60 12.19 17.77
C PHE A 279 8.59 11.30 17.03
N ARG A 280 8.97 11.72 15.82
CA ARG A 280 9.92 11.02 14.97
C ARG A 280 10.91 11.99 14.33
N ASN A 281 12.15 11.52 14.11
CA ASN A 281 13.13 12.25 13.29
C ASN A 281 12.88 12.03 11.78
N SER A 282 13.71 12.64 10.93
CA SER A 282 13.64 12.48 9.46
C SER A 282 13.94 11.06 8.97
N SER A 283 14.53 10.20 9.80
CA SER A 283 14.77 8.77 9.54
C SER A 283 13.62 7.89 10.03
N SER A 284 12.51 8.50 10.47
CA SER A 284 11.37 7.81 11.11
C SER A 284 11.72 7.04 12.39
N ASP A 285 12.83 7.39 13.05
CA ASP A 285 13.16 6.87 14.37
C ASP A 285 12.31 7.57 15.43
N HIS A 286 11.88 6.81 16.42
CA HIS A 286 11.14 7.33 17.57
C HIS A 286 12.03 8.22 18.43
N LEU A 287 11.54 9.41 18.77
CA LEU A 287 12.21 10.36 19.67
C LEU A 287 11.51 10.49 21.03
N GLY A 288 10.35 9.84 21.16
CA GLY A 288 9.49 9.96 22.31
C GLY A 288 8.02 9.97 21.95
N SER A 289 7.18 9.62 22.91
CA SER A 289 5.73 9.62 22.74
C SER A 289 5.03 9.95 24.05
N PHE A 290 3.83 10.49 23.96
CA PHE A 290 3.01 10.83 25.12
C PHE A 290 1.58 10.32 24.98
N ALA A 291 0.94 10.12 26.12
CA ALA A 291 -0.50 9.97 26.21
C ALA A 291 -1.01 10.73 27.43
N PHE A 292 -2.20 11.29 27.32
CA PHE A 292 -2.80 12.05 28.40
C PHE A 292 -4.31 11.83 28.46
N ASN A 293 -4.76 11.31 29.59
CA ASN A 293 -6.17 11.22 29.93
C ASN A 293 -6.69 12.61 30.31
N ILE A 294 -7.57 13.18 29.49
CA ILE A 294 -8.09 14.53 29.70
C ILE A 294 -9.32 14.53 30.61
N GLY A 295 -9.90 13.36 30.92
CA GLY A 295 -11.07 13.18 31.79
C GLY A 295 -12.38 13.82 31.30
N ASP A 296 -12.33 14.74 30.34
CA ASP A 296 -13.46 15.49 29.80
C ASP A 296 -14.09 14.78 28.58
N ARG A 297 -15.41 14.92 28.42
CA ARG A 297 -16.24 14.15 27.47
C ARG A 297 -16.23 14.77 26.07
N ASN A 298 -15.05 15.04 25.53
CA ASN A 298 -14.97 15.77 24.29
C ASN A 298 -13.82 15.29 23.43
N ALA A 299 -14.12 14.43 22.46
CA ALA A 299 -13.17 13.97 21.45
C ALA A 299 -12.49 15.16 20.75
N PHE A 300 -13.24 16.24 20.51
CA PHE A 300 -12.68 17.44 19.93
C PHE A 300 -11.68 18.16 20.86
N LEU A 301 -11.91 18.14 22.17
CA LEU A 301 -10.94 18.64 23.15
C LEU A 301 -9.68 17.76 23.20
N ALA A 302 -9.83 16.44 23.03
CA ALA A 302 -8.71 15.51 22.98
C ALA A 302 -7.79 15.82 21.78
N GLU A 303 -8.35 15.96 20.57
CA GLU A 303 -7.57 16.35 19.37
C GLU A 303 -6.74 17.61 19.61
N LEU A 304 -7.39 18.68 20.09
CA LEU A 304 -6.72 19.95 20.33
C LEU A 304 -5.68 19.87 21.46
N THR A 305 -5.96 19.09 22.50
CA THR A 305 -5.02 18.91 23.61
C THR A 305 -3.78 18.14 23.15
N GLY A 306 -3.94 17.13 22.28
CA GLY A 306 -2.83 16.42 21.66
C GLY A 306 -1.93 17.37 20.85
N ALA A 307 -2.53 18.20 19.99
CA ALA A 307 -1.80 19.20 19.21
C ALA A 307 -1.06 20.23 20.09
N MET A 308 -1.70 20.76 21.14
CA MET A 308 -1.05 21.71 22.07
C MET A 308 0.12 21.07 22.81
N LEU A 309 -0.07 19.86 23.35
CA LEU A 309 0.99 19.12 24.02
C LEU A 309 2.18 18.86 23.10
N ALA A 310 1.93 18.53 21.83
CA ALA A 310 3.00 18.34 20.86
C ALA A 310 3.87 19.59 20.69
N ILE A 311 3.24 20.77 20.57
CA ILE A 311 3.93 22.06 20.44
C ILE A 311 4.70 22.41 21.73
N GLU A 312 4.06 22.26 22.88
CA GLU A 312 4.67 22.54 24.19
C GLU A 312 5.88 21.64 24.48
N ILE A 313 5.78 20.35 24.15
CA ILE A 313 6.88 19.39 24.30
C ILE A 313 8.02 19.75 23.36
N ALA A 314 7.74 20.05 22.09
CA ALA A 314 8.77 20.48 21.15
C ALA A 314 9.49 21.73 21.65
N ALA A 315 8.77 22.70 22.22
CA ALA A 315 9.36 23.92 22.77
C ALA A 315 10.26 23.61 23.97
N SER A 316 9.79 22.80 24.91
CA SER A 316 10.59 22.42 26.09
C SER A 316 11.84 21.61 25.75
N LYS A 317 11.82 20.84 24.65
CA LYS A 317 12.97 20.09 24.13
C LYS A 317 13.87 20.90 23.19
N ASN A 318 13.60 22.20 22.99
CA ASN A 318 14.30 23.07 22.03
C ASN A 318 14.29 22.54 20.59
N TRP A 319 13.22 21.87 20.20
CA TRP A 319 13.00 21.38 18.84
C TRP A 319 12.46 22.51 17.97
N VAL A 320 13.37 23.18 17.26
CA VAL A 320 13.07 24.40 16.48
C VAL A 320 12.38 24.15 15.12
N ASN A 321 12.28 22.89 14.68
CA ASN A 321 11.64 22.50 13.42
C ASN A 321 10.59 21.43 13.70
N LEU A 322 9.31 21.80 13.75
CA LEU A 322 8.21 20.91 14.11
C LEU A 322 7.23 20.77 12.95
N TRP A 323 7.02 19.53 12.52
CA TRP A 323 5.94 19.15 11.60
C TRP A 323 4.86 18.42 12.38
N LEU A 324 3.70 19.04 12.55
CA LEU A 324 2.54 18.44 13.20
C LEU A 324 1.62 17.77 12.17
N GLU A 325 1.25 16.51 12.41
CA GLU A 325 0.27 15.76 11.63
C GLU A 325 -0.90 15.32 12.51
N SER A 326 -2.12 15.45 11.99
CA SER A 326 -3.35 15.04 12.67
C SER A 326 -4.42 14.66 11.65
N GLU A 327 -5.25 13.67 11.98
CA GLU A 327 -6.42 13.30 11.17
C GLU A 327 -7.57 14.32 11.29
N SER A 328 -7.53 15.14 12.33
CA SER A 328 -8.57 16.13 12.59
C SER A 328 -8.35 17.37 11.73
N ARG A 329 -9.16 17.51 10.66
CA ARG A 329 -9.24 18.76 9.86
C ARG A 329 -9.42 20.01 10.72
N LEU A 330 -9.93 19.86 11.93
CA LEU A 330 -10.13 20.93 12.87
C LEU A 330 -8.80 21.52 13.36
N VAL A 331 -7.76 20.71 13.61
CA VAL A 331 -6.41 21.21 13.99
C VAL A 331 -5.91 22.27 12.99
N PHE A 332 -6.21 22.09 11.70
CA PHE A 332 -5.82 23.02 10.63
C PHE A 332 -6.82 24.17 10.41
N ALA A 333 -8.07 24.03 10.88
CA ALA A 333 -9.10 25.07 10.77
C ALA A 333 -8.92 26.23 11.78
N PHE A 334 -8.05 26.10 12.79
CA PHE A 334 -7.91 27.07 13.89
C PHE A 334 -6.96 28.25 13.65
N SER A 335 -6.85 28.73 12.41
CA SER A 335 -6.40 30.10 12.15
C SER A 335 -7.39 31.16 12.69
N LYS A 336 -8.64 30.77 13.01
CA LYS A 336 -9.66 31.61 13.66
C LYS A 336 -9.85 31.24 15.14
N SER A 337 -9.36 32.10 16.04
CA SER A 337 -9.43 31.92 17.51
C SER A 337 -10.86 31.79 18.07
N SER A 338 -11.87 32.27 17.34
CA SER A 338 -13.29 32.19 17.73
C SER A 338 -13.84 30.77 17.73
N MET A 339 -13.25 29.86 16.95
CA MET A 339 -13.71 28.47 16.86
C MET A 339 -13.15 27.58 17.99
N VAL A 340 -12.13 28.05 18.72
CA VAL A 340 -11.55 27.32 19.85
C VAL A 340 -12.41 27.51 21.10
N PRO A 341 -12.79 26.44 21.83
CA PRO A 341 -13.56 26.55 23.06
C PRO A 341 -12.86 27.45 24.06
N TRP A 342 -13.66 28.31 24.70
CA TRP A 342 -13.15 29.32 25.62
C TRP A 342 -12.24 28.73 26.72
N ARG A 343 -12.53 27.51 27.21
CA ARG A 343 -11.77 26.83 28.27
C ARG A 343 -10.31 26.56 27.91
N ILE A 344 -10.01 26.30 26.64
CA ILE A 344 -8.65 26.02 26.17
C ILE A 344 -8.07 27.11 25.29
N ARG A 345 -8.84 28.16 25.00
CA ARG A 345 -8.43 29.24 24.10
C ARG A 345 -7.11 29.89 24.51
N ASN A 346 -6.92 30.16 25.80
CA ASN A 346 -5.67 30.77 26.29
C ASN A 346 -4.46 29.85 26.08
N ARG A 347 -4.60 28.55 26.40
CA ARG A 347 -3.54 27.56 26.17
C ARG A 347 -3.23 27.41 24.67
N TRP A 348 -4.26 27.39 23.83
CA TRP A 348 -4.10 27.34 22.38
C TRP A 348 -3.35 28.56 21.84
N MET A 349 -3.71 29.77 22.29
CA MET A 349 -3.01 30.99 21.89
C MET A 349 -1.55 30.99 22.36
N ASN A 350 -1.25 30.45 23.55
CA ASN A 350 0.11 30.27 24.03
C ASN A 350 0.89 29.26 23.17
N ALA A 351 0.28 28.15 22.79
CA ALA A 351 0.88 27.19 21.86
C ALA A 351 1.19 27.84 20.51
N LEU A 352 0.26 28.62 19.94
CA LEU A 352 0.50 29.38 18.71
C LEU A 352 1.59 30.46 18.85
N LEU A 353 1.83 30.99 20.05
CA LEU A 353 2.96 31.88 20.29
C LEU A 353 4.28 31.11 20.26
N LEU A 354 4.33 29.90 20.85
CA LEU A 354 5.51 29.03 20.79
C LEU A 354 5.86 28.66 19.34
N THR A 355 4.86 28.42 18.48
CA THR A 355 5.13 28.13 17.06
C THR A 355 5.80 29.29 16.33
N LYS A 356 5.68 30.54 16.80
CA LYS A 356 6.38 31.70 16.18
C LYS A 356 7.88 31.68 16.43
N SER A 357 8.34 31.00 17.48
CA SER A 357 9.77 30.79 17.75
C SER A 357 10.34 29.54 17.05
N MET A 358 9.55 28.89 16.19
CA MET A 358 9.91 27.66 15.49
C MET A 358 9.65 27.79 13.99
N ARG A 359 10.31 26.95 13.20
CA ARG A 359 9.81 26.56 11.88
C ARG A 359 8.71 25.52 12.12
N PHE A 360 7.47 25.92 11.88
CA PHE A 360 6.28 25.11 12.14
C PHE A 360 5.51 24.85 10.86
N MET A 361 5.13 23.59 10.65
CA MET A 361 4.25 23.15 9.57
C MET A 361 3.21 22.20 10.14
N ALA A 362 2.00 22.25 9.61
CA ALA A 362 0.91 21.39 10.03
C ALA A 362 0.19 20.84 8.78
N THR A 363 0.05 19.52 8.65
CA THR A 363 -0.61 18.85 7.51
C THR A 363 -1.59 17.78 7.97
N ASP A 364 -2.65 17.56 7.18
CA ASP A 364 -3.56 16.45 7.41
C ASP A 364 -2.93 15.11 7.04
N ILE A 365 -3.41 14.05 7.68
CA ILE A 365 -3.00 12.65 7.43
C ILE A 365 -4.24 11.76 7.39
N TYR A 366 -4.21 10.71 6.56
CA TYR A 366 -5.25 9.69 6.59
C TYR A 366 -5.25 8.93 7.92
N ARG A 367 -6.43 8.59 8.41
CA ARG A 367 -6.59 7.84 9.68
C ARG A 367 -5.86 6.49 9.66
N GLU A 368 -5.90 5.82 8.51
CA GLU A 368 -5.21 4.57 8.21
C GLU A 368 -3.69 4.67 8.43
N GLU A 369 -3.14 5.87 8.34
CA GLU A 369 -1.73 6.15 8.52
C GLU A 369 -1.37 6.69 9.90
N ASN A 370 -2.37 7.24 10.59
CA ASN A 370 -2.27 7.71 11.96
C ASN A 370 -2.50 6.58 13.01
N HIS A 371 -2.64 5.33 12.56
CA HIS A 371 -3.00 4.17 13.40
C HIS A 371 -2.12 3.96 14.65
N CYS A 372 -0.81 4.24 14.57
CA CYS A 372 0.06 4.11 15.75
C CYS A 372 -0.35 5.07 16.87
N VAL A 373 -0.73 6.30 16.53
CA VAL A 373 -1.13 7.30 17.53
C VAL A 373 -2.60 7.15 17.92
N ASP A 374 -3.48 6.64 17.04
CA ASP A 374 -4.85 6.21 17.42
C ASP A 374 -4.80 5.14 18.52
N LYS A 375 -3.97 4.11 18.34
CA LYS A 375 -3.72 3.12 19.40
C LYS A 375 -3.15 3.74 20.67
N LEU A 376 -2.22 4.69 20.55
CA LEU A 376 -1.63 5.36 21.70
C LEU A 376 -2.64 6.25 22.45
N ALA A 377 -3.50 6.96 21.74
CA ALA A 377 -4.57 7.77 22.30
C ALA A 377 -5.57 6.88 23.05
N ASN A 378 -5.90 5.71 22.50
CA ASN A 378 -6.72 4.71 23.21
C ASN A 378 -6.03 4.17 24.47
N ILE A 379 -4.72 3.93 24.46
CA ILE A 379 -3.94 3.61 25.68
C ILE A 379 -4.03 4.78 26.69
N GLY A 380 -4.07 6.01 26.19
CA GLY A 380 -4.29 7.21 26.98
C GLY A 380 -5.57 7.20 27.82
N LEU A 381 -6.59 6.41 27.44
CA LEU A 381 -7.80 6.24 28.25
C LEU A 381 -7.54 5.44 29.54
N THR A 382 -6.45 4.68 29.58
CA THR A 382 -6.09 3.82 30.72
C THR A 382 -5.06 4.44 31.66
N VAL A 383 -4.34 5.48 31.21
CA VAL A 383 -3.38 6.19 32.08
C VAL A 383 -4.11 7.15 33.01
N GLN A 384 -3.57 7.34 34.22
CA GLN A 384 -4.16 8.24 35.22
C GLN A 384 -3.80 9.71 35.00
N THR A 385 -2.62 9.98 34.47
CA THR A 385 -2.07 11.33 34.28
C THR A 385 -1.23 11.38 33.00
N PHE A 386 -0.67 12.55 32.68
CA PHE A 386 0.26 12.70 31.57
C PHE A 386 1.41 11.70 31.70
N THR A 387 1.62 10.91 30.66
CA THR A 387 2.66 9.89 30.63
C THR A 387 3.53 10.10 29.38
N TRP A 388 4.85 10.09 29.58
CA TRP A 388 5.86 10.16 28.53
C TRP A 388 6.62 8.83 28.46
N TRP A 389 6.93 8.39 27.25
CA TRP A 389 7.80 7.25 26.98
C TRP A 389 8.93 7.67 26.05
N ASP A 390 10.17 7.45 26.48
CA ASP A 390 11.37 7.63 25.67
C ASP A 390 11.53 6.52 24.62
N ASP A 391 11.04 5.32 24.93
CA ASP A 391 11.00 4.17 24.01
C ASP A 391 9.60 3.97 23.40
N VAL A 392 9.55 3.25 22.27
CA VAL A 392 8.28 2.86 21.65
C VAL A 392 7.49 1.98 22.62
N HIS A 393 6.27 2.42 22.98
CA HIS A 393 5.39 1.65 23.85
C HIS A 393 5.17 0.23 23.33
N ARG A 394 5.28 -0.79 24.20
CA ARG A 394 5.27 -2.22 23.82
C ARG A 394 4.06 -2.62 22.98
N ALA A 395 2.88 -2.05 23.26
CA ALA A 395 1.66 -2.32 22.50
C ALA A 395 1.69 -1.80 21.05
N LEU A 396 2.64 -0.91 20.72
CA LEU A 396 2.79 -0.29 19.40
C LEU A 396 3.96 -0.86 18.61
N SER A 397 4.86 -1.66 19.20
CA SER A 397 6.13 -2.02 18.58
C SER A 397 5.98 -2.63 17.18
N MET A 398 4.99 -3.51 16.99
CA MET A 398 4.71 -4.10 15.67
C MET A 398 4.11 -3.10 14.68
N ASP A 399 3.12 -2.30 15.08
CA ASP A 399 2.51 -1.31 14.19
C ASP A 399 3.50 -0.21 13.81
N PHE A 400 4.33 0.23 14.77
CA PHE A 400 5.38 1.22 14.55
C PHE A 400 6.44 0.70 13.58
N ALA A 401 6.89 -0.54 13.75
CA ALA A 401 7.84 -1.16 12.82
C ALA A 401 7.26 -1.26 11.40
N ARG A 402 5.99 -1.66 11.26
CA ARG A 402 5.28 -1.72 9.98
C ARG A 402 5.14 -0.33 9.33
N ASN A 403 4.76 0.67 10.11
CA ASN A 403 4.63 2.05 9.65
C ASN A 403 5.98 2.62 9.20
N LYS A 404 7.06 2.36 9.95
CA LYS A 404 8.43 2.79 9.62
C LYS A 404 8.91 2.24 8.26
N ILE A 405 8.52 1.02 7.90
CA ILE A 405 8.85 0.43 6.60
C ILE A 405 7.82 0.75 5.50
N GLY A 406 6.85 1.63 5.79
CA GLY A 406 5.88 2.14 4.81
C GLY A 406 4.71 1.20 4.52
N LEU A 407 4.46 0.18 5.35
CA LEU A 407 3.30 -0.69 5.15
C LEU A 407 2.00 0.01 5.59
N PRO A 408 0.93 -0.05 4.79
CA PRO A 408 -0.36 0.53 5.15
C PRO A 408 -1.01 -0.24 6.32
N CYS A 409 -1.82 0.48 7.10
CA CYS A 409 -2.81 -0.12 7.99
C CYS A 409 -4.19 0.01 7.35
N PHE A 410 -5.00 -1.04 7.41
CA PHE A 410 -6.32 -1.04 6.80
C PHE A 410 -7.39 -1.19 7.87
N ARG A 411 -8.45 -0.40 7.75
CA ARG A 411 -9.59 -0.44 8.64
C ARG A 411 -10.72 -1.26 8.02
N PHE A 412 -11.26 -2.19 8.80
CA PHE A 412 -12.48 -2.91 8.45
C PHE A 412 -13.64 -2.24 9.19
N VAL A 413 -14.58 -1.68 8.43
CA VAL A 413 -15.80 -1.07 8.97
C VAL A 413 -16.94 -2.07 8.78
N ASN A 414 -17.58 -2.46 9.88
CA ASN A 414 -18.81 -3.24 9.81
C ASN A 414 -19.95 -2.29 9.46
N PHE A 415 -20.59 -2.49 8.31
CA PHE A 415 -21.78 -1.78 7.87
C PHE A 415 -23.06 -2.50 8.27
#